data_AF-A0A661MTD2-F1
#
_entry.id   AF-A0A661MTD2-F1
#
_cell.length_a   1.000
_cell.length_b   1.000
_cell.length_c   1.000
_cell.angle_alpha   90.00
_cell.angle_beta   90.00
_cell.angle_gamma   90.00
#
_symmetry.space_group_name_H-M   'P 1'
#
loop_
_entity.id
_entity.type
_entity.pdbx_description
1 polymer ?
#
loop_
_entity_poly.entity_id
_entity_poly.type
_entity_poly.pdbx_seq_one_letter_code
_entity_poly.pdbx_strand_id
1 'polypeptide(L)'
;MVLLDVAFAANAGGASYEKTTLPFIRGLGSRLAMWIDHHDHDRHVDYADDPRFVLRTKAQHGACPEMVTPERVAAAGPVDTVCCHVDFDGLCSAAKWIRGGVEPYEGADDDARAIDTRLGEPTERARVLDRALRARPRDEALRGLMVRYL
;
A
#
# COMPACT_ATOMS: atom_id res chain seq x y z
N MET A 1 -13.52 3.24 3.18
CA MET A 1 -12.29 2.48 3.42
C MET A 1 -11.30 2.75 2.32
N VAL A 2 -10.01 2.56 2.60
CA VAL A 2 -8.95 2.59 1.60
C VAL A 2 -8.17 1.30 1.53
N LEU A 3 -7.64 1.00 0.36
CA LEU A 3 -6.72 -0.09 0.09
C LEU A 3 -5.36 0.45 -0.32
N LEU A 4 -4.30 0.00 0.34
CA LEU A 4 -2.94 0.49 0.16
C LEU A 4 -2.00 -0.69 -0.06
N ASP A 5 -1.25 -0.65 -1.16
CA ASP A 5 -0.27 -1.67 -1.52
C ASP A 5 -0.87 -3.09 -1.67
N VAL A 6 -2.16 -3.16 -2.06
CA VAL A 6 -2.84 -4.44 -2.27
C VAL A 6 -2.94 -4.71 -3.76
N ALA A 7 -2.13 -5.67 -4.22
CA ALA A 7 -2.11 -6.08 -5.62
C ALA A 7 -3.45 -6.67 -6.10
N PHE A 8 -3.75 -6.47 -7.38
CA PHE A 8 -4.76 -7.29 -8.05
C PHE A 8 -4.28 -8.74 -8.12
N ALA A 9 -5.20 -9.68 -7.87
CA ALA A 9 -4.90 -11.10 -7.92
C ALA A 9 -4.48 -11.54 -9.32
N ALA A 10 -3.22 -11.97 -9.45
CA ALA A 10 -2.70 -12.61 -10.65
C ALA A 10 -3.34 -14.00 -10.87
N ASN A 11 -3.23 -14.52 -12.10
CA ASN A 11 -3.66 -15.87 -12.46
C ASN A 11 -2.71 -16.94 -11.88
N ALA A 12 -2.81 -17.19 -10.58
CA ALA A 12 -1.98 -18.15 -9.87
C ALA A 12 -2.73 -18.78 -8.68
N GLY A 13 -2.44 -20.05 -8.38
CA GLY A 13 -2.97 -20.72 -7.18
C GLY A 13 -4.51 -20.82 -7.10
N GLY A 14 -5.20 -20.76 -8.24
CA GLY A 14 -6.67 -20.77 -8.31
C GLY A 14 -7.34 -19.40 -8.09
N ALA A 15 -6.56 -18.37 -7.73
CA ALA A 15 -7.01 -16.98 -7.73
C ALA A 15 -6.89 -16.38 -9.14
N SER A 16 -7.74 -15.39 -9.42
CA SER A 16 -7.64 -14.53 -10.59
C SER A 16 -8.28 -13.19 -10.31
N TYR A 17 -8.04 -12.22 -11.19
CA TYR A 17 -8.76 -10.95 -11.16
C TYR A 17 -10.28 -11.16 -11.18
N GLU A 18 -10.80 -11.99 -12.09
CA GLU A 18 -12.24 -12.21 -12.26
C GLU A 18 -12.88 -12.93 -11.08
N LYS A 19 -12.14 -13.81 -10.39
CA LYS A 19 -12.65 -14.63 -9.27
C LYS A 19 -12.44 -13.98 -7.91
N THR A 20 -11.46 -13.11 -7.78
CA THR A 20 -11.04 -12.53 -6.48
C THR A 20 -11.20 -11.03 -6.47
N THR A 21 -10.47 -10.31 -7.32
CA THR A 21 -10.33 -8.86 -7.25
C THR A 21 -11.60 -8.14 -7.72
N LEU A 22 -12.13 -8.52 -8.88
CA LEU A 22 -13.32 -7.90 -9.46
C LEU A 22 -14.56 -8.08 -8.56
N PRO A 23 -14.86 -9.27 -8.00
CA PRO A 23 -15.94 -9.42 -7.02
C PRO A 23 -15.71 -8.58 -5.76
N PHE A 24 -14.46 -8.48 -5.29
CA PHE A 24 -14.13 -7.66 -4.13
C PHE A 24 -14.38 -6.17 -4.39
N ILE A 25 -13.89 -5.62 -5.52
CA ILE A 25 -14.16 -4.23 -5.94
C ILE A 25 -15.67 -3.97 -6.03
N ARG A 26 -16.42 -4.87 -6.68
CA ARG A 26 -17.87 -4.76 -6.80
C ARG A 26 -18.59 -4.81 -5.45
N GLY A 27 -18.14 -5.67 -4.54
CA GLY A 27 -18.69 -5.81 -3.20
C GLY A 27 -18.35 -4.63 -2.27
N LEU A 28 -17.23 -3.94 -2.49
CA LEU A 28 -16.93 -2.69 -1.82
C LEU A 28 -17.85 -1.57 -2.30
N GLY A 29 -18.08 -1.45 -3.61
CA GLY A 29 -18.92 -0.41 -4.19
C GLY A 29 -18.45 0.97 -3.77
N SER A 30 -19.39 1.81 -3.30
CA SER A 30 -19.10 3.18 -2.82
C SER A 30 -18.32 3.23 -1.49
N ARG A 31 -18.16 2.11 -0.78
CA ARG A 31 -17.34 2.08 0.45
C ARG A 31 -15.84 2.17 0.14
N LEU A 32 -15.43 1.85 -1.08
CA LEU A 32 -14.06 2.10 -1.54
C LEU A 32 -13.91 3.60 -1.79
N ALA A 33 -13.13 4.26 -0.95
CA ALA A 33 -12.79 5.68 -1.12
C ALA A 33 -11.55 5.84 -2.00
N MET A 34 -10.54 4.98 -1.81
CA MET A 34 -9.32 4.98 -2.62
C MET A 34 -8.62 3.63 -2.61
N TRP A 35 -7.98 3.26 -3.71
CA TRP A 35 -7.07 2.14 -3.87
C TRP A 35 -5.76 2.66 -4.46
N ILE A 36 -4.68 2.60 -3.69
CA ILE A 36 -3.34 3.00 -4.13
C ILE A 36 -2.49 1.75 -4.19
N ASP A 37 -1.95 1.43 -5.37
CA ASP A 37 -1.14 0.24 -5.57
C ASP A 37 -0.14 0.44 -6.72
N HIS A 38 1.00 -0.24 -6.61
CA HIS A 38 2.10 -0.17 -7.58
C HIS A 38 2.44 -1.51 -8.23
N HIS A 39 1.71 -2.58 -7.91
CA HIS A 39 1.95 -3.90 -8.46
C HIS A 39 1.47 -3.99 -9.91
N ASP A 40 2.30 -4.53 -10.79
CA ASP A 40 1.94 -4.60 -12.21
C ASP A 40 0.72 -5.52 -12.44
N HIS A 41 -0.28 -5.02 -13.14
CA HIS A 41 -1.42 -5.83 -13.56
C HIS A 41 -2.08 -5.30 -14.84
N ASP A 42 -2.36 -6.18 -15.80
CA ASP A 42 -2.92 -5.83 -17.12
C ASP A 42 -4.27 -5.10 -17.04
N ARG A 43 -5.03 -5.36 -15.97
CA ARG A 43 -6.37 -4.77 -15.74
C ARG A 43 -6.35 -3.39 -15.09
N HIS A 44 -5.18 -2.81 -14.80
CA HIS A 44 -5.10 -1.43 -14.31
C HIS A 44 -5.78 -0.43 -15.25
N VAL A 45 -5.71 -0.68 -16.57
CA VAL A 45 -6.33 0.17 -17.59
C VAL A 45 -7.85 0.28 -17.44
N ASP A 46 -8.52 -0.73 -16.88
CA ASP A 46 -9.97 -0.71 -16.67
C ASP A 46 -10.42 0.39 -15.70
N TYR A 47 -9.51 0.88 -14.86
CA TYR A 47 -9.77 1.82 -13.78
C TYR A 47 -9.10 3.18 -13.99
N ALA A 48 -8.51 3.43 -15.16
CA ALA A 48 -7.75 4.65 -15.42
C ALA A 48 -8.58 5.94 -15.25
N ASP A 49 -9.89 5.88 -15.54
CA ASP A 49 -10.81 7.01 -15.43
C ASP A 49 -11.58 7.05 -14.10
N ASP A 50 -11.39 6.06 -13.21
CA ASP A 50 -12.03 6.04 -11.89
C ASP A 50 -11.11 6.71 -10.85
N PRO A 51 -11.47 7.90 -10.31
CA PRO A 51 -10.60 8.67 -9.44
C PRO A 51 -10.29 7.98 -8.11
N ARG A 52 -11.01 6.91 -7.77
CA ARG A 52 -10.70 6.09 -6.59
C ARG A 52 -9.43 5.26 -6.77
N PHE A 53 -8.98 5.05 -8.01
CA PHE A 53 -7.89 4.15 -8.31
C PHE A 53 -6.62 4.92 -8.68
N VAL A 54 -5.60 4.80 -7.82
CA VAL A 54 -4.24 5.27 -8.07
C VAL A 54 -3.37 4.04 -8.32
N LEU A 55 -3.49 3.51 -9.53
CA LEU A 55 -2.80 2.29 -9.94
C LEU A 55 -1.61 2.65 -10.83
N ARG A 56 -0.43 2.20 -10.43
CA ARG A 56 0.83 2.43 -11.14
C ARG A 56 1.60 1.13 -11.30
N THR A 57 2.57 1.12 -12.19
CA THR A 57 3.53 0.02 -12.31
C THR A 57 4.71 0.23 -11.38
N LYS A 58 5.42 -0.84 -11.03
CA LYS A 58 6.65 -0.74 -10.21
C LYS A 58 7.73 0.12 -10.89
N ALA A 59 7.72 0.14 -12.22
CA ALA A 59 8.61 0.97 -13.02
C ALA A 59 8.27 2.48 -12.93
N GLN A 60 6.99 2.82 -12.76
CA GLN A 60 6.55 4.21 -12.57
C GLN A 60 6.80 4.65 -11.13
N HIS A 61 6.48 3.79 -10.16
CA HIS A 61 6.56 4.07 -8.74
C HIS A 61 7.15 2.87 -8.00
N GLY A 62 8.32 3.06 -7.39
CA GLY A 62 9.10 1.96 -6.83
C GLY A 62 8.53 1.40 -5.53
N ALA A 63 7.63 2.14 -4.89
CA ALA A 63 7.00 1.82 -3.61
C ALA A 63 5.65 2.54 -3.50
N CYS A 64 4.73 2.04 -2.67
CA CYS A 64 3.41 2.61 -2.50
C CYS A 64 3.36 3.93 -1.68
N PRO A 65 4.14 4.13 -0.59
CA PRO A 65 4.05 5.31 0.28
C PRO A 65 4.23 6.64 -0.45
N GLU A 66 5.12 6.74 -1.45
CA GLU A 66 5.34 7.97 -2.23
C GLU A 66 4.06 8.44 -2.96
N MET A 67 3.12 7.53 -3.19
CA MET A 67 1.82 7.83 -3.79
C MET A 67 0.73 8.18 -2.77
N VAL A 68 0.96 8.02 -1.47
CA VAL A 68 0.03 8.47 -0.44
C VAL A 68 0.31 9.94 -0.14
N THR A 69 -0.44 10.86 -0.74
CA THR A 69 -0.22 12.32 -0.59
C THR A 69 -1.33 13.01 0.21
N PRO A 70 -1.06 14.19 0.81
CA PRO A 70 -2.09 14.93 1.54
C PRO A 70 -3.34 15.25 0.71
N GLU A 71 -3.17 15.57 -0.58
CA GLU A 71 -4.26 15.87 -1.50
C GLU A 71 -5.15 14.65 -1.73
N ARG A 72 -4.56 13.46 -1.82
CA ARG A 72 -5.29 12.20 -1.99
C ARG A 72 -6.04 11.81 -0.73
N VAL A 73 -5.42 11.97 0.44
CA VAL A 73 -6.09 11.71 1.72
C VAL A 73 -7.26 12.69 1.91
N ALA A 74 -7.07 13.97 1.58
CA ALA A 74 -8.14 14.97 1.63
C ALA A 74 -9.27 14.65 0.64
N ALA A 75 -8.95 14.24 -0.59
CA ALA A 75 -9.94 13.91 -1.62
C ALA A 75 -10.78 12.66 -1.28
N ALA A 76 -10.18 11.66 -0.63
CA ALA A 76 -10.89 10.47 -0.18
C ALA A 76 -11.88 10.74 0.96
N GLY A 77 -11.70 11.86 1.69
CA GLY A 77 -12.50 12.19 2.85
C GLY A 77 -12.29 11.24 4.03
N PRO A 78 -13.14 11.32 5.06
CA PRO A 78 -13.03 10.46 6.23
C PRO A 78 -13.28 8.99 5.85
N VAL A 79 -12.41 8.11 6.35
CA VAL A 79 -12.53 6.65 6.18
C VAL A 79 -12.38 5.94 7.52
N ASP A 80 -13.24 4.96 7.78
CA ASP A 80 -13.23 4.20 9.04
C ASP A 80 -12.33 2.95 8.97
N THR A 81 -11.71 2.66 7.82
CA THR A 81 -10.93 1.44 7.63
C THR A 81 -9.81 1.67 6.63
N VAL A 82 -8.60 1.30 7.03
CA VAL A 82 -7.40 1.18 6.18
C VAL A 82 -7.08 -0.30 6.06
N CYS A 83 -7.08 -0.83 4.84
CA CYS A 83 -6.61 -2.16 4.52
C CYS A 83 -5.28 -2.03 3.77
N CYS A 84 -4.25 -2.72 4.22
CA CYS A 84 -2.92 -2.63 3.63
C CYS A 84 -2.23 -3.99 3.57
N HIS A 85 -1.24 -4.10 2.70
CA HIS A 85 -0.28 -5.19 2.76
C HIS A 85 0.62 -5.05 4.00
N VAL A 86 1.26 -6.16 4.39
CA VAL A 86 1.81 -6.34 5.75
C VAL A 86 3.33 -6.36 5.82
N ASP A 87 4.00 -6.01 4.74
CA ASP A 87 5.43 -5.72 4.72
C ASP A 87 5.70 -4.23 5.04
N PHE A 88 6.96 -3.81 4.91
CA PHE A 88 7.33 -2.44 5.24
C PHE A 88 6.61 -1.41 4.35
N ASP A 89 6.41 -1.72 3.06
CA ASP A 89 5.79 -0.81 2.09
C ASP A 89 4.31 -0.54 2.40
N GLY A 90 3.54 -1.62 2.59
CA GLY A 90 2.12 -1.52 2.94
C GLY A 90 1.89 -0.90 4.32
N LEU A 91 2.69 -1.24 5.34
CA LEU A 91 2.54 -0.67 6.68
C LEU A 91 2.98 0.80 6.74
N CYS A 92 4.02 1.19 6.00
CA CYS A 92 4.41 2.60 5.85
C CYS A 92 3.32 3.40 5.13
N SER A 93 2.72 2.85 4.09
CA SER A 93 1.57 3.46 3.39
C SER A 93 0.41 3.71 4.33
N ALA A 94 0.07 2.72 5.18
CA ALA A 94 -0.99 2.86 6.17
C ALA A 94 -0.70 3.92 7.23
N ALA A 95 0.51 3.95 7.78
CA ALA A 95 0.92 4.98 8.73
C ALA A 95 0.85 6.38 8.09
N LYS A 96 1.35 6.52 6.86
CA LYS A 96 1.30 7.77 6.10
C LYS A 96 -0.14 8.22 5.84
N TRP A 97 -1.06 7.30 5.53
CA TRP A 97 -2.48 7.60 5.40
C TRP A 97 -3.08 8.15 6.69
N ILE A 98 -2.83 7.48 7.82
CA ILE A 98 -3.31 7.90 9.16
C ILE A 98 -2.79 9.29 9.53
N ARG A 99 -1.58 9.65 9.08
CA ARG A 99 -0.95 10.95 9.30
C ARG A 99 -1.32 12.01 8.26
N GLY A 100 -2.40 11.82 7.50
CA GLY A 100 -2.86 12.82 6.53
C GLY A 100 -1.98 12.94 5.29
N GLY A 101 -1.29 11.85 4.89
CA GLY A 101 -0.42 11.83 3.71
C GLY A 101 1.00 12.33 3.98
N VAL A 102 1.36 12.58 5.23
CA VAL A 102 2.71 13.03 5.63
C VAL A 102 3.54 11.81 6.05
N GLU A 103 4.80 11.75 5.61
CA GLU A 103 5.71 10.65 5.95
C GLU A 103 5.82 10.43 7.47
N PRO A 104 5.81 9.17 7.96
CA PRO A 104 5.94 8.86 9.38
C PRO A 104 7.23 9.43 10.01
N TYR A 105 8.28 9.51 9.20
CA TYR A 105 9.51 10.22 9.47
C TYR A 105 10.13 10.70 8.15
N GLU A 106 11.01 11.70 8.21
CA GLU A 106 11.70 12.23 7.02
C GLU A 106 12.48 11.13 6.28
N GLY A 107 12.16 10.92 5.00
CA GLY A 107 12.80 9.91 4.14
C GLY A 107 12.20 8.51 4.23
N ALA A 108 11.02 8.36 4.84
CA ALA A 108 10.32 7.08 4.90
C ALA A 108 9.88 6.56 3.52
N ASP A 109 9.52 7.45 2.59
CA ASP A 109 9.20 7.09 1.20
C ASP A 109 10.43 6.52 0.49
N ASP A 110 11.58 7.18 0.63
CA ASP A 110 12.85 6.73 0.06
C ASP A 110 13.30 5.39 0.65
N ASP A 111 13.10 5.20 1.95
CA ASP A 111 13.37 3.93 2.63
C ASP A 111 12.48 2.79 2.11
N ALA A 112 11.18 3.06 1.96
CA ALA A 112 10.23 2.08 1.43
C ALA A 112 10.59 1.71 -0.01
N ARG A 113 10.93 2.71 -0.84
CA ARG A 113 11.44 2.51 -2.20
C ARG A 113 12.70 1.66 -2.23
N ALA A 114 13.68 1.95 -1.38
CA ALA A 114 14.93 1.19 -1.33
C ALA A 114 14.69 -0.27 -0.93
N ILE A 115 13.78 -0.52 0.01
CA ILE A 115 13.43 -1.88 0.47
C ILE A 115 12.67 -2.66 -0.60
N ASP A 116 11.62 -2.09 -1.19
CA ASP A 116 10.76 -2.83 -2.13
C ASP A 116 11.48 -3.10 -3.46
N THR A 117 12.09 -2.06 -4.04
CA THR A 117 12.84 -2.19 -5.29
C THR A 117 14.16 -2.95 -5.13
N ARG A 118 14.70 -2.99 -3.91
CA ARG A 118 16.07 -3.47 -3.59
C ARG A 118 17.15 -2.66 -4.32
N LEU A 119 16.86 -1.41 -4.63
CA LEU A 119 17.79 -0.46 -5.24
C LEU A 119 18.12 0.64 -4.24
N GLY A 120 19.40 0.88 -3.99
CA GLY A 120 19.85 1.83 -2.99
C GLY A 120 19.98 1.21 -1.60
N GLU A 121 20.18 2.07 -0.59
CA GLU A 121 20.43 1.65 0.79
C GLU A 121 19.43 2.30 1.74
N PRO A 122 18.56 1.52 2.40
CA PRO A 122 17.67 2.07 3.41
C PRO A 122 18.47 2.56 4.63
N THR A 123 17.90 3.52 5.34
CA THR A 123 18.40 3.98 6.63
C THR A 123 18.49 2.83 7.62
N GLU A 124 19.28 3.01 8.69
CA GLU A 124 19.36 2.02 9.77
C GLU A 124 17.99 1.75 10.40
N ARG A 125 17.16 2.79 10.57
CA ARG A 125 15.80 2.67 11.07
C ARG A 125 14.99 1.71 10.21
N ALA A 126 14.85 1.99 8.92
CA ALA A 126 14.06 1.15 8.01
C ALA A 126 14.59 -0.28 7.93
N ARG A 127 15.92 -0.46 7.90
CA ARG A 127 16.55 -1.78 7.90
C ARG A 127 16.18 -2.61 9.13
N VAL A 128 16.13 -1.99 10.31
CA VAL A 128 15.73 -2.68 11.55
C VAL A 128 14.25 -3.07 11.49
N LEU A 129 13.39 -2.17 11.04
CA LEU A 129 11.94 -2.40 10.95
C LEU A 129 11.59 -3.51 9.94
N ASP A 130 12.14 -3.47 8.73
CA ASP A 130 11.97 -4.50 7.70
C ASP A 130 12.46 -5.87 8.19
N ARG A 131 13.65 -5.92 8.82
CA ARG A 131 14.18 -7.17 9.39
C ARG A 131 13.29 -7.73 10.49
N ALA A 132 12.72 -6.89 11.35
CA ALA A 132 11.81 -7.33 12.39
C ALA A 132 10.54 -7.98 11.79
N LEU A 133 9.96 -7.36 10.75
CA LEU A 133 8.80 -7.91 10.04
C LEU A 133 9.13 -9.25 9.36
N ARG A 134 10.27 -9.34 8.67
CA ARG A 134 10.71 -10.58 8.01
C ARG A 134 11.05 -11.70 8.98
N ALA A 135 11.61 -11.38 10.15
CA ALA A 135 11.94 -12.36 11.18
C ALA A 135 10.70 -12.96 11.84
N ARG A 136 9.58 -12.21 11.85
CA ARG A 136 8.33 -12.59 12.53
C ARG A 136 7.11 -12.38 11.60
N PRO A 137 7.05 -13.08 10.46
CA PRO A 137 6.11 -12.77 9.39
C PRO A 137 4.66 -13.11 9.71
N ARG A 138 4.35 -13.70 10.87
CA ARG A 138 2.99 -14.02 11.35
C ARG A 138 2.62 -13.29 12.63
N ASP A 139 3.46 -12.35 13.07
CA ASP A 139 3.26 -11.64 14.32
C ASP A 139 2.35 -10.42 14.10
N GLU A 140 1.05 -10.63 14.28
CA GLU A 140 0.03 -9.60 14.07
C GLU A 140 0.18 -8.43 15.06
N ALA A 141 0.63 -8.72 16.28
CA ALA A 141 0.89 -7.69 17.28
C ALA A 141 2.03 -6.78 16.85
N LEU A 142 3.13 -7.34 16.32
CA LEU A 142 4.24 -6.57 15.76
C LEU A 142 3.78 -5.64 14.63
N ARG A 143 2.95 -6.12 13.70
CA ARG A 143 2.43 -5.29 12.59
C ARG A 143 1.60 -4.12 13.12
N GLY A 144 0.74 -4.36 14.11
CA GLY A 144 -0.04 -3.30 14.76
C GLY A 144 0.82 -2.30 15.54
N LEU A 145 1.92 -2.75 16.15
CA LEU A 145 2.91 -1.87 16.79
C LEU A 145 3.68 -1.05 15.75
N MET A 146 4.03 -1.64 14.62
CA MET A 146 4.74 -0.97 13.53
C MET A 146 3.97 0.25 13.04
N VAL A 147 2.68 0.07 12.71
CA VAL A 147 1.82 1.17 12.23
C VAL A 147 1.61 2.28 13.26
N ARG A 148 1.70 1.97 14.57
CA ARG A 148 1.60 2.98 15.63
C ARG A 148 2.92 3.68 15.92
N TYR A 149 4.04 3.03 15.61
CA TYR A 149 5.38 3.57 15.79
C TYR A 149 5.75 4.51 14.63
N LEU A 150 5.35 4.16 13.42
CA LEU A 150 5.40 4.99 12.22
C LEU A 150 4.33 6.11 12.32
#